data_AF-A0A0A8GX49-F1
#
_entry.id   AF-A0A0A8GX49-F1
#
_cell.length_a   1.000
_cell.length_b   1.000
_cell.length_c   1.000
_cell.angle_alpha   90.00
_cell.angle_beta   90.00
_cell.angle_gamma   90.00
#
_symmetry.space_group_name_H-M   'P 1'
#
loop_
_entity.id
_entity.type
_entity.pdbx_description
1 polymer ?
#
loop_
_entity_poly.entity_id
_entity_poly.type
_entity_poly.pdbx_seq_one_letter_code
_entity_poly.pdbx_strand_id
1 'polypeptide(L)'
;MKIILFLFLIFYGVWAEDFISPKEYQESLYQNPRGISCAKCHGNGNQQTLGFYTKNGEKIPFIIPSIKNTNYKRFREILFQPQESKSIMPTYSLTEQEIKSLYDYVTNNKKE
;
A
#
# COMPACT_ATOMS: atom_id res chain seq x y z
N MET A 1 -22.97 33.27 -31.75
CA MET A 1 -23.07 33.01 -30.30
C MET A 1 -22.91 31.53 -29.94
N LYS A 2 -23.61 30.59 -30.60
CA LYS A 2 -23.50 29.14 -30.31
C LYS A 2 -22.08 28.55 -30.52
N ILE A 3 -21.35 29.01 -31.55
CA ILE A 3 -19.98 28.55 -31.85
C ILE A 3 -18.96 29.01 -30.80
N ILE A 4 -19.12 30.24 -30.28
CA ILE A 4 -18.25 30.78 -29.21
C ILE A 4 -18.44 30.00 -27.91
N LEU A 5 -19.69 29.63 -27.60
CA LEU A 5 -20.05 28.84 -26.43
C LEU A 5 -19.49 27.40 -26.53
N PHE A 6 -19.46 26.85 -27.74
CA PHE A 6 -18.85 25.55 -28.02
C PHE A 6 -17.32 25.56 -27.89
N LEU A 7 -16.66 26.63 -28.36
CA LEU A 7 -15.22 26.85 -28.20
C LEU A 7 -14.81 27.03 -26.73
N PHE A 8 -15.66 27.70 -25.93
CA PHE A 8 -15.46 27.84 -24.48
C PHE A 8 -15.49 26.48 -23.76
N LEU A 9 -16.41 25.60 -24.14
CA LEU A 9 -16.59 24.27 -23.54
C LEU A 9 -15.40 23.33 -23.81
N ILE A 10 -14.81 23.42 -25.01
CA ILE A 10 -13.60 22.67 -25.38
C ILE A 10 -12.39 23.17 -24.57
N PHE A 11 -12.28 24.47 -24.31
CA PHE A 11 -11.16 25.03 -23.54
C PHE A 11 -11.16 24.61 -22.07
N TYR A 12 -12.34 24.45 -21.43
CA TYR A 12 -12.42 23.98 -20.05
C TYR A 12 -12.04 22.49 -19.88
N GLY A 13 -12.27 21.65 -20.89
CA GLY A 13 -11.99 20.22 -20.80
C GLY A 13 -10.50 19.85 -20.82
N VAL A 14 -9.62 20.76 -21.26
CA VAL A 14 -8.17 20.50 -21.41
C VAL A 14 -7.40 20.65 -20.09
N TRP A 15 -8.00 21.27 -19.07
CA TRP A 15 -7.38 21.51 -17.75
C TRP A 15 -7.88 20.55 -16.68
N ALA A 16 -8.33 19.35 -17.06
CA ALA A 16 -8.64 18.32 -16.09
C ALA A 16 -7.32 17.75 -15.54
N GLU A 17 -6.95 18.15 -14.31
CA GLU A 17 -5.93 17.43 -13.55
C GLU A 17 -6.50 16.08 -13.09
N ASP A 18 -5.69 15.03 -13.13
CA ASP A 18 -6.05 13.76 -12.50
C ASP A 18 -6.29 13.99 -11.00
N PHE A 19 -7.43 13.50 -10.48
CA PHE A 19 -7.83 13.70 -9.08
C PHE A 19 -6.77 13.24 -8.06
N ILE A 20 -5.93 12.28 -8.43
CA ILE A 20 -4.81 11.80 -7.63
C ILE A 20 -3.70 11.26 -8.52
N SER A 21 -2.45 11.60 -8.21
CA SER A 21 -1.29 11.04 -8.90
C SER A 21 -1.09 9.56 -8.53
N PRO A 22 -0.41 8.75 -9.37
CA PRO A 22 -0.10 7.37 -9.04
C PRO A 22 0.63 7.20 -7.70
N LYS A 23 1.52 8.14 -7.36
CA LYS A 23 2.28 8.11 -6.10
C LYS A 23 1.37 8.37 -4.89
N GLU A 24 0.48 9.35 -4.99
CA GLU A 24 -0.47 9.65 -3.91
C GLU A 24 -1.47 8.51 -3.72
N TYR A 25 -1.93 7.88 -4.81
CA TYR A 25 -2.78 6.70 -4.73
C TYR A 25 -2.06 5.54 -4.04
N GLN A 26 -0.82 5.26 -4.43
CA GLN A 26 0.03 4.25 -3.83
C GLN A 26 0.25 4.48 -2.32
N GLU A 27 0.53 5.72 -1.92
CA GLU A 27 0.70 6.09 -0.51
C GLU A 27 -0.59 5.93 0.27
N SER A 28 -1.70 6.47 -0.24
CA SER A 28 -3.03 6.34 0.36
C SER A 28 -3.41 4.87 0.55
N LEU A 29 -3.22 4.05 -0.49
CA LEU A 29 -3.50 2.62 -0.44
C LEU A 29 -2.62 1.89 0.58
N TYR A 30 -1.35 2.27 0.74
CA TYR A 30 -0.47 1.70 1.76
C TYR A 30 -0.90 2.11 3.19
N GLN A 31 -1.40 3.33 3.36
CA GLN A 31 -1.91 3.80 4.64
C GLN A 31 -3.29 3.21 4.99
N ASN A 32 -4.08 2.82 4.00
CA ASN A 32 -5.43 2.31 4.22
C ASN A 32 -5.88 1.32 3.13
N PRO A 33 -5.27 0.12 3.03
CA PRO A 33 -5.62 -0.84 1.98
C PRO A 33 -7.05 -1.34 2.12
N ARG A 34 -7.50 -1.62 3.36
CA ARG A 34 -8.90 -1.95 3.76
C ARG A 34 -9.12 -1.75 5.27
N GLY A 35 -8.87 -0.55 5.79
CA GLY A 35 -9.13 -0.20 7.20
C GLY A 35 -7.98 -0.49 8.17
N ILE A 36 -7.01 -1.34 7.81
CA ILE A 36 -5.79 -1.59 8.59
C ILE A 36 -4.59 -1.19 7.75
N SER A 37 -3.86 -0.18 8.20
CA SER A 37 -2.66 0.37 7.53
C SER A 37 -1.53 -0.66 7.44
N CYS A 38 -0.89 -0.78 6.27
CA CYS A 38 0.35 -1.52 6.12
C CYS A 38 1.47 -0.90 6.96
N ALA A 39 1.50 0.44 7.05
CA ALA A 39 2.54 1.19 7.75
C ALA A 39 2.56 0.94 9.26
N LYS A 40 1.43 0.56 9.87
CA LYS A 40 1.36 0.22 11.30
C LYS A 40 2.24 -0.99 11.67
N CYS A 41 2.42 -1.93 10.74
CA CYS A 41 3.26 -3.12 10.97
C CYS A 41 4.59 -3.04 10.21
N HIS A 42 4.58 -2.51 8.98
CA HIS A 42 5.72 -2.49 8.08
C HIS A 42 6.42 -1.14 7.97
N GLY A 43 5.89 -0.05 8.55
CA GLY A 43 6.54 1.26 8.53
C GLY A 43 6.76 1.76 7.11
N ASN A 44 8.02 1.91 6.70
CA ASN A 44 8.41 2.23 5.31
C ASN A 44 8.80 0.98 4.50
N GLY A 45 8.47 -0.22 4.99
CA GLY A 45 8.83 -1.51 4.42
C GLY A 45 10.08 -2.16 5.03
N ASN A 46 10.77 -1.52 5.96
CA ASN A 46 11.91 -2.12 6.67
C ASN A 46 11.46 -3.15 7.72
N GLN A 47 12.39 -4.03 8.12
CA GLN A 47 12.20 -4.90 9.28
C GLN A 47 12.05 -4.05 10.54
N GLN A 48 11.12 -4.44 11.43
CA GLN A 48 10.96 -3.78 12.73
C GLN A 48 10.41 -4.72 13.79
N THR A 49 10.56 -4.32 15.06
CA THR A 49 9.95 -5.00 16.20
C THR A 49 8.62 -4.34 16.52
N LEU A 50 7.51 -5.07 16.37
CA LEU A 50 6.15 -4.55 16.65
C LEU A 50 5.87 -4.47 18.16
N GLY A 51 6.50 -5.35 18.92
CA GLY A 51 6.31 -5.46 20.36
C GLY A 51 7.06 -6.64 20.92
N PHE A 52 6.70 -7.03 22.15
CA PHE A 52 7.30 -8.15 22.84
C PHE A 52 6.22 -9.01 23.49
N TYR A 53 6.46 -10.31 23.55
CA TYR A 53 5.63 -11.24 24.31
C TYR A 53 6.52 -12.05 25.26
N THR A 54 5.93 -12.59 26.32
CA THR A 54 6.64 -13.43 27.29
C THR A 54 6.36 -14.90 27.01
N LYS A 55 7.41 -15.70 26.92
CA LYS A 55 7.31 -17.17 26.83
C LYS A 55 8.33 -17.77 27.79
N ASN A 56 7.87 -18.60 28.73
CA ASN A 56 8.73 -19.24 29.74
C ASN A 56 9.59 -18.25 30.56
N GLY A 57 9.03 -17.07 30.87
CA GLY A 57 9.75 -16.01 31.60
C GLY A 57 10.71 -15.18 30.73
N GLU A 58 10.94 -15.55 29.48
CA GLU A 58 11.78 -14.79 28.54
C GLU A 58 10.94 -13.81 27.71
N LYS A 59 11.45 -12.58 27.53
CA LYS A 59 10.83 -11.54 26.71
C LYS A 59 11.33 -11.68 25.26
N ILE A 60 10.45 -12.11 24.37
CA ILE A 60 10.75 -12.39 22.96
C ILE A 60 10.22 -11.24 22.08
N PRO A 61 11.02 -10.68 21.15
CA PRO A 61 10.56 -9.66 20.23
C PRO A 61 9.67 -10.24 19.13
N PHE A 62 8.58 -9.55 18.80
CA PHE A 62 7.77 -9.87 17.64
C PHE A 62 8.31 -9.13 16.41
N ILE A 63 9.05 -9.85 15.57
CA ILE A 63 9.73 -9.29 14.40
C ILE A 63 8.82 -9.31 13.18
N ILE A 64 8.59 -8.13 12.59
CA ILE A 64 7.94 -7.97 11.30
C ILE A 64 9.02 -7.95 10.21
N PRO A 65 8.97 -8.83 9.20
CA PRO A 65 9.99 -8.91 8.17
C PRO A 65 10.01 -7.67 7.27
N SER A 66 11.18 -7.39 6.71
CA SER A 66 11.33 -6.39 5.64
C SER A 66 10.59 -6.86 4.39
N ILE A 67 9.94 -5.91 3.71
CA ILE A 67 9.24 -6.12 2.43
C ILE A 67 9.88 -5.37 1.26
N LYS A 68 10.95 -4.58 1.48
CA LYS A 68 11.64 -3.80 0.43
C LYS A 68 12.33 -4.64 -0.65
N ASN A 69 12.82 -5.82 -0.29
CA ASN A 69 13.61 -6.68 -1.20
C ASN A 69 12.87 -7.97 -1.56
N THR A 70 11.55 -7.97 -1.44
CA THR A 70 10.71 -9.12 -1.81
C THR A 70 10.45 -9.11 -3.32
N ASN A 71 10.42 -10.28 -3.95
CA ASN A 71 10.02 -10.39 -5.35
C ASN A 71 8.49 -10.21 -5.50
N TYR A 72 8.05 -9.65 -6.64
CA TYR A 72 6.63 -9.37 -6.87
C TYR A 72 5.73 -10.61 -6.72
N LYS A 73 6.18 -11.77 -7.22
CA LYS A 73 5.41 -13.03 -7.14
C LYS A 73 5.05 -13.37 -5.68
N ARG A 74 6.04 -13.33 -4.79
CA ARG A 74 5.88 -13.62 -3.36
C ARG A 74 5.02 -12.55 -2.68
N PHE A 75 5.21 -11.28 -3.02
CA PHE A 75 4.41 -10.17 -2.49
C PHE A 75 2.93 -10.36 -2.83
N ARG A 76 2.65 -10.68 -4.10
CA ARG A 76 1.31 -10.94 -4.62
C ARG A 76 0.69 -12.18 -3.99
N GLU A 77 1.44 -13.28 -3.89
CA GLU A 77 0.95 -14.51 -3.22
C GLU A 77 0.54 -14.26 -1.77
N ILE A 78 1.32 -13.50 -0.99
CA ILE A 78 0.96 -13.19 0.40
C ILE A 78 -0.33 -12.38 0.47
N LEU A 79 -0.46 -11.33 -0.34
CA LEU A 79 -1.63 -10.44 -0.28
C LEU A 79 -2.90 -11.05 -0.88
N PHE A 80 -2.76 -11.97 -1.83
CA PHE A 80 -3.89 -12.60 -2.51
C PHE A 80 -4.48 -13.77 -1.69
N GLN A 81 -3.64 -14.42 -0.86
CA GLN A 81 -4.10 -15.56 -0.05
C GLN A 81 -4.76 -15.08 1.25
N PRO A 82 -5.85 -15.75 1.70
CA PRO A 82 -6.37 -15.56 3.04
C PRO A 82 -5.29 -15.82 4.08
N GLN A 83 -5.18 -14.92 5.05
CA GLN A 83 -4.27 -15.07 6.16
C GLN A 83 -4.83 -16.08 7.17
N GLU A 84 -3.95 -16.88 7.73
CA GLU A 84 -4.29 -17.82 8.79
C GLU A 84 -4.86 -17.09 10.02
N SER A 85 -5.73 -17.77 10.77
CA SER A 85 -6.36 -17.20 11.98
C SER A 85 -5.36 -16.73 13.05
N LYS A 86 -4.14 -17.27 13.04
CA LYS A 86 -3.05 -16.91 13.96
C LYS A 86 -2.12 -15.83 13.39
N SER A 87 -2.33 -15.41 12.15
CA SER A 87 -1.54 -14.36 11.52
C SER A 87 -1.88 -13.01 12.14
N ILE A 88 -0.86 -12.18 12.38
CA ILE A 88 -1.05 -10.77 12.74
C ILE A 88 -1.34 -9.93 11.49
N MET A 89 -0.86 -10.38 10.32
CA MET A 89 -1.17 -9.70 9.07
C MET A 89 -2.63 -9.97 8.72
N PRO A 90 -3.44 -8.93 8.48
CA PRO A 90 -4.83 -9.11 8.10
C PRO A 90 -4.95 -9.58 6.64
N THR A 91 -6.06 -10.26 6.34
CA THR A 91 -6.47 -10.51 4.96
C THR A 91 -7.03 -9.24 4.35
N TYR A 92 -6.50 -8.83 3.20
CA TYR A 92 -7.03 -7.71 2.44
C TYR A 92 -7.79 -8.21 1.21
N SER A 93 -8.96 -7.65 0.94
CA SER A 93 -9.65 -7.84 -0.34
C SER A 93 -9.08 -6.83 -1.34
N LEU A 94 -8.05 -7.23 -2.09
CA LEU A 94 -7.35 -6.37 -3.06
C LEU A 94 -7.42 -6.95 -4.47
N THR A 95 -7.51 -6.06 -5.44
CA THR A 95 -7.33 -6.36 -6.86
C THR A 95 -5.85 -6.53 -7.19
N GLU A 96 -5.55 -7.18 -8.31
CA GLU A 96 -4.16 -7.31 -8.82
C GLU A 96 -3.48 -5.94 -9.03
N GLN A 97 -4.24 -4.93 -9.46
CA GLN A 97 -3.70 -3.58 -9.69
C GLN A 97 -3.37 -2.86 -8.38
N GLU A 98 -4.20 -3.05 -7.35
CA GLU A 98 -3.92 -2.56 -5.99
C GLU A 98 -2.68 -3.23 -5.40
N ILE A 99 -2.54 -4.56 -5.56
CA ILE A 99 -1.36 -5.30 -5.12
C ILE A 99 -0.10 -4.79 -5.84
N LYS A 100 -0.18 -4.57 -7.15
CA LYS A 100 0.93 -3.97 -7.92
C LYS A 100 1.27 -2.57 -7.42
N SER A 101 0.25 -1.75 -7.13
CA SER A 101 0.46 -0.39 -6.61
C SER A 101 1.17 -0.42 -5.24
N LEU A 102 0.77 -1.32 -4.35
CA LEU A 102 1.46 -1.53 -3.07
C LEU A 102 2.91 -2.00 -3.25
N TYR A 103 3.16 -2.90 -4.20
CA TYR A 103 4.51 -3.37 -4.52
C TYR A 103 5.40 -2.23 -5.04
N ASP A 104 4.88 -1.45 -5.99
CA ASP A 104 5.57 -0.30 -6.56
C ASP A 104 5.85 0.75 -5.47
N TYR A 105 4.89 1.01 -4.57
CA TYR A 105 5.08 1.90 -3.42
C TYR A 105 6.23 1.47 -2.53
N VAL A 106 6.27 0.20 -2.12
CA VAL A 106 7.27 -0.34 -1.20
C VAL A 106 8.65 -0.39 -1.83
N THR A 107 8.73 -0.72 -3.12
CA THR A 107 10.00 -0.84 -3.85
C THR A 107 10.60 0.53 -4.19
N ASN A 108 9.73 1.50 -4.54
CA ASN A 108 10.16 2.84 -4.94
C ASN A 108 10.28 3.81 -3.76
N ASN A 109 9.75 3.50 -2.57
CA ASN A 109 10.02 4.25 -1.34
C ASN A 109 11.43 3.98 -0.77
N LYS A 110 12.44 4.25 -1.60
CA LYS A 110 13.74 4.67 -1.09
C LYS A 110 13.58 6.12 -0.64
N LYS A 111 13.03 6.33 0.57
CA LYS A 111 13.28 7.60 1.24
C LYS A 111 14.79 7.69 1.44
N GLU A 112 15.39 8.69 0.80
CA GLU A 112 16.77 9.16 1.02
C GLU A 112 17.02 9.44 2.51
#